data_AF-A0AA89BPT8-F1
#
_entry.id   AF-A0AA89BPT8-F1
#
_cell.length_a   1.000
_cell.length_b   1.000
_cell.length_c   1.000
_cell.angle_alpha   90.00
_cell.angle_beta   90.00
_cell.angle_gamma   90.00
#
_symmetry.space_group_name_H-M   'P 1'
#
loop_
_entity.id
_entity.type
_entity.pdbx_description
1 polymer ?
#
loop_
_entity_poly.entity_id
_entity_poly.type
_entity_poly.pdbx_seq_one_letter_code
_entity_poly.pdbx_strand_id
1 'polypeptide(L)'
;KFEPVAYERNIWPGGVWAYTDRTGNDETGYPVHSAMYNNLRQHWNEYIPDIPGRDEFQGIVIHSRNYRHAELFDDLDVAILGGFRTAEDIGLQVAKTARKLYVCHRCPDFPVSFPKEVEQRPPFARMTRNSVVFPDGTELKVDAVIFCTGYRYSFPFLGNDIISIKENRVTPLYKHLVHIRYPSLIFLSVPQHLLYFPLLNQFAKFAIRVIDGIIVLPSQSDMLKESNEEFESRIQDGIKPKYVHYFGTRMWKFDKELSALGQFEPLPPVMEKLLDDIMDERKMNIAHAYDFNYEITGSNSYRTLNPSGSKSRYSASAKINIPKELQEFPGFPYPKEWKSYITRQQCLEYINGFIDFFKLRALIKTHAMVHDVEPLTPSDGKMTKWKVTVSDTRKTEEIRTEIFDSVLVCSGHHWNEYVPDIAGRDEFQGIALHSRNYRHAELFDGLDVAILGGHRTAEDIGLQVAKTARKSETDSIFCTYMMAHFSFLIPHFLVSD
;
A
#
# COMPACT_ATOMS: atom_id res chain seq x y z
N LYS A 1 -32.87 6.27 7.49
CA LYS A 1 -32.21 6.87 6.29
C LYS A 1 -31.05 7.69 6.79
N PHE A 2 -29.83 7.44 6.32
CA PHE A 2 -28.63 8.11 6.81
C PHE A 2 -28.46 9.52 6.23
N GLU A 3 -27.76 10.37 6.99
CA GLU A 3 -27.27 11.69 6.58
C GLU A 3 -25.73 11.68 6.65
N PRO A 4 -25.05 10.95 5.75
CA PRO A 4 -23.61 10.75 5.83
C PRO A 4 -22.83 12.00 5.41
N VAL A 5 -21.73 12.26 6.13
CA VAL A 5 -20.70 13.23 5.76
C VAL A 5 -19.39 12.48 5.57
N ALA A 6 -18.67 12.78 4.50
CA ALA A 6 -17.35 12.21 4.22
C ALA A 6 -16.30 13.32 4.24
N TYR A 7 -15.28 13.21 5.09
CA TYR A 7 -14.17 14.16 5.15
C TYR A 7 -13.02 13.70 4.24
N GLU A 8 -12.62 14.55 3.31
CA GLU A 8 -11.48 14.36 2.41
C GLU A 8 -10.50 15.51 2.64
N ARG A 9 -9.27 15.18 3.02
CA ARG A 9 -8.23 16.17 3.31
C ARG A 9 -7.77 16.89 2.04
N ASN A 10 -7.82 16.21 0.91
CA ASN A 10 -7.38 16.74 -0.38
C ASN A 10 -8.45 17.65 -1.02
N ILE A 11 -8.04 18.35 -2.08
CA ILE A 11 -8.88 19.33 -2.78
C ILE A 11 -9.95 18.67 -3.69
N TRP A 12 -9.73 17.40 -4.08
CA TRP A 12 -10.62 16.59 -4.93
C TRP A 12 -10.89 15.22 -4.29
N PRO A 13 -12.09 14.63 -4.46
CA PRO A 13 -12.32 13.24 -4.14
C PRO A 13 -11.64 12.29 -5.12
N GLY A 14 -11.29 11.09 -4.64
CA GLY A 14 -10.59 10.05 -5.41
C GLY A 14 -9.20 9.71 -4.86
N GLY A 15 -8.69 10.48 -3.90
CA GLY A 15 -7.40 10.25 -3.24
C GLY A 15 -6.28 10.05 -4.25
N VAL A 16 -5.57 8.91 -4.15
CA VAL A 16 -4.44 8.57 -5.04
C VAL A 16 -4.79 8.54 -6.53
N TRP A 17 -6.06 8.40 -6.94
CA TRP A 17 -6.40 8.42 -8.37
C TRP A 17 -6.36 9.83 -8.98
N ALA A 18 -6.51 10.87 -8.14
CA ALA A 18 -6.33 12.26 -8.52
C ALA A 18 -4.83 12.55 -8.68
N TYR A 19 -4.41 12.66 -9.93
CA TYR A 19 -3.01 12.93 -10.29
C TYR A 19 -2.67 14.42 -10.18
N THR A 20 -1.45 14.72 -9.77
CA THR A 20 -0.80 16.01 -10.00
C THR A 20 0.69 15.79 -10.25
N ASP A 21 1.29 16.66 -11.04
CA ASP A 21 2.73 16.65 -11.29
C ASP A 21 3.54 16.99 -10.03
N ARG A 22 2.94 17.73 -9.07
CA ARG A 22 3.61 18.20 -7.84
C ARG A 22 4.12 17.04 -6.97
N THR A 23 5.21 17.29 -6.26
CA THR A 23 5.82 16.41 -5.25
C THR A 23 6.01 17.17 -3.93
N GLY A 24 6.35 16.46 -2.85
CA GLY A 24 6.50 17.09 -1.52
C GLY A 24 5.14 17.44 -0.89
N ASN A 25 4.92 18.74 -0.62
CA ASN A 25 3.72 19.26 0.04
C ASN A 25 2.79 20.04 -0.92
N ASP A 26 1.50 20.01 -0.61
CA ASP A 26 0.44 20.76 -1.29
C ASP A 26 0.43 22.24 -0.87
N GLU A 27 -0.47 23.04 -1.47
CA GLU A 27 -0.60 24.47 -1.16
C GLU A 27 -1.08 24.76 0.27
N THR A 28 -1.49 23.74 1.02
CA THR A 28 -1.84 23.80 2.44
C THR A 28 -0.76 23.23 3.35
N GLY A 29 0.42 22.90 2.82
CA GLY A 29 1.57 22.40 3.58
C GLY A 29 1.49 20.93 3.98
N TYR A 30 0.45 20.19 3.60
CA TYR A 30 0.33 18.76 3.84
C TYR A 30 0.96 17.94 2.70
N PRO A 31 1.40 16.68 2.91
CA PRO A 31 2.00 15.89 1.84
C PRO A 31 1.02 15.63 0.67
N VAL A 32 1.44 15.83 -0.59
CA VAL A 32 0.58 15.71 -1.81
C VAL A 32 0.12 14.27 -2.07
N HIS A 33 -1.08 13.83 -1.66
CA HIS A 33 -1.49 12.41 -1.72
C HIS A 33 -1.92 11.87 -3.11
N SER A 34 -1.28 12.30 -4.20
CA SER A 34 -1.57 11.81 -5.55
C SER A 34 -0.92 10.45 -5.88
N ALA A 35 -1.33 9.84 -6.99
CA ALA A 35 -0.62 8.72 -7.59
C ALA A 35 0.88 9.04 -7.76
N MET A 36 1.69 7.99 -7.63
CA MET A 36 3.00 7.97 -8.26
C MET A 36 2.78 7.97 -9.77
N TYR A 37 3.36 8.96 -10.47
CA TYR A 37 3.22 9.18 -11.91
C TYR A 37 1.78 9.42 -12.39
N ASN A 38 1.64 9.80 -13.66
CA ASN A 38 0.35 9.76 -14.38
C ASN A 38 -0.25 8.32 -14.45
N ASN A 39 0.49 7.32 -13.95
CA ASN A 39 0.49 5.95 -14.45
C ASN A 39 0.65 4.85 -13.36
N LEU A 40 0.53 5.11 -12.03
CA LEU A 40 0.64 4.04 -11.00
C LEU A 40 -0.20 4.18 -9.69
N ARG A 41 0.19 3.45 -8.61
CA ARG A 41 -0.66 2.86 -7.55
C ARG A 41 0.09 2.63 -6.18
N GLN A 42 -0.55 2.99 -5.05
CA GLN A 42 -0.43 2.46 -3.66
C GLN A 42 0.96 2.15 -2.99
N HIS A 43 1.44 2.96 -2.02
CA HIS A 43 2.59 2.63 -1.10
C HIS A 43 2.24 2.69 0.43
N TRP A 44 2.96 3.27 1.43
CA TRP A 44 2.76 2.94 2.90
C TRP A 44 3.02 4.02 4.02
N ASN A 45 2.84 3.75 5.34
CA ASN A 45 2.95 4.71 6.51
C ASN A 45 3.75 4.14 7.73
N GLU A 46 4.70 4.85 8.37
CA GLU A 46 5.94 4.26 8.96
C GLU A 46 5.97 3.64 10.39
N TYR A 47 7.05 2.88 10.68
CA TYR A 47 7.36 2.30 12.00
C TYR A 47 8.87 2.36 12.35
N ILE A 48 9.21 3.12 13.40
CA ILE A 48 10.48 3.04 14.14
C ILE A 48 10.24 2.32 15.48
N PRO A 49 11.07 1.34 15.88
CA PRO A 49 11.01 0.71 17.20
C PRO A 49 11.45 1.68 18.30
N ASP A 50 10.89 1.50 19.50
CA ASP A 50 11.43 2.11 20.71
C ASP A 50 12.74 1.41 21.09
N ILE A 51 13.82 2.18 21.24
CA ILE A 51 15.17 1.70 21.54
C ILE A 51 15.78 2.65 22.57
N PRO A 52 16.11 2.18 23.79
CA PRO A 52 16.71 3.03 24.80
C PRO A 52 18.02 3.67 24.32
N GLY A 53 18.26 4.93 24.70
CA GLY A 53 19.42 5.71 24.28
C GLY A 53 19.45 6.14 22.81
N ARG A 54 18.42 5.84 22.00
CA ARG A 54 18.34 6.33 20.60
C ARG A 54 18.46 7.84 20.52
N ASP A 55 17.82 8.55 21.43
CA ASP A 55 17.77 10.02 21.45
C ASP A 55 19.05 10.67 22.03
N GLU A 56 20.02 9.84 22.48
CA GLU A 56 21.37 10.25 22.89
C GLU A 56 22.41 10.05 21.77
N PHE A 57 22.10 9.24 20.75
CA PHE A 57 23.01 8.89 19.65
C PHE A 57 23.25 10.10 18.74
N GLN A 58 24.52 10.45 18.54
CA GLN A 58 24.91 11.66 17.79
C GLN A 58 25.16 11.43 16.29
N GLY A 59 25.12 10.18 15.84
CA GLY A 59 25.21 9.84 14.42
C GLY A 59 23.88 10.02 13.68
N ILE A 60 23.86 9.65 12.40
CA ILE A 60 22.68 9.78 11.54
C ILE A 60 21.63 8.73 11.93
N VAL A 61 20.40 9.15 12.23
CA VAL A 61 19.29 8.23 12.54
C VAL A 61 18.12 8.50 11.60
N ILE A 62 17.80 7.53 10.74
CA ILE A 62 16.66 7.62 9.83
C ILE A 62 15.83 6.33 9.80
N HIS A 63 14.61 6.42 9.28
CA HIS A 63 13.82 5.28 8.85
C HIS A 63 13.81 5.21 7.31
N SER A 64 13.57 4.01 6.77
CA SER A 64 13.53 3.75 5.31
C SER A 64 12.54 4.62 4.52
N ARG A 65 11.53 5.22 5.18
CA ARG A 65 10.65 6.27 4.64
C ARG A 65 11.42 7.53 4.20
N ASN A 66 12.49 7.87 4.92
CA ASN A 66 13.22 9.14 4.85
C ASN A 66 14.57 9.01 4.12
N TYR A 67 15.00 7.78 3.84
CA TYR A 67 16.18 7.40 3.06
C TYR A 67 16.07 7.82 1.57
N ARG A 68 17.15 8.32 0.95
CA ARG A 68 17.09 8.94 -0.39
C ARG A 68 18.27 8.67 -1.36
N HIS A 69 19.52 8.64 -0.90
CA HIS A 69 20.73 8.64 -1.74
C HIS A 69 21.99 8.10 -1.00
N ALA A 70 22.88 7.44 -1.77
CA ALA A 70 24.20 6.87 -1.40
C ALA A 70 24.97 7.66 -0.34
N GLU A 71 25.00 8.94 -0.65
CA GLU A 71 26.04 9.88 -0.28
C GLU A 71 25.86 10.43 1.14
N LEU A 72 24.67 10.20 1.74
CA LEU A 72 24.43 10.39 3.17
C LEU A 72 25.22 9.40 4.05
N PHE A 73 25.78 8.34 3.46
CA PHE A 73 26.46 7.25 4.15
C PHE A 73 27.90 6.99 3.66
N ASP A 74 28.48 7.88 2.85
CA ASP A 74 29.87 7.78 2.37
C ASP A 74 30.88 7.70 3.52
N ASP A 75 31.77 6.70 3.48
CA ASP A 75 32.77 6.41 4.53
C ASP A 75 32.18 6.40 5.97
N LEU A 76 30.94 5.96 6.14
CA LEU A 76 30.33 5.75 7.47
C LEU A 76 30.29 4.26 7.84
N ASP A 77 30.39 3.93 9.12
CA ASP A 77 30.00 2.61 9.62
C ASP A 77 28.50 2.61 9.92
N VAL A 78 27.71 1.78 9.22
CA VAL A 78 26.23 1.87 9.22
C VAL A 78 25.58 0.59 9.74
N ALA A 79 24.56 0.72 10.60
CA ALA A 79 23.68 -0.38 11.02
C ALA A 79 22.27 -0.26 10.42
N ILE A 80 21.88 -1.22 9.58
CA ILE A 80 20.48 -1.42 9.18
C ILE A 80 19.77 -2.27 10.23
N LEU A 81 18.62 -1.82 10.75
CA LEU A 81 17.77 -2.65 11.60
C LEU A 81 16.56 -3.15 10.79
N GLY A 82 16.62 -4.42 10.37
CA GLY A 82 15.59 -5.06 9.53
C GLY A 82 16.15 -6.23 8.73
N GLY A 83 15.30 -7.21 8.42
CA GLY A 83 15.66 -8.41 7.66
C GLY A 83 14.53 -8.85 6.75
N PHE A 84 14.23 -8.02 5.75
CA PHE A 84 13.15 -8.19 4.76
C PHE A 84 13.28 -7.10 3.68
N ARG A 85 12.94 -7.37 2.41
CA ARG A 85 12.88 -6.46 1.23
C ARG A 85 13.45 -5.05 1.37
N THR A 86 12.85 -4.15 2.13
CA THR A 86 13.40 -2.79 2.32
C THR A 86 14.82 -2.80 2.92
N ALA A 87 15.16 -3.73 3.82
CA ALA A 87 16.53 -3.93 4.31
C ALA A 87 17.46 -4.62 3.28
N GLU A 88 16.90 -5.44 2.39
CA GLU A 88 17.63 -6.09 1.29
C GLU A 88 18.04 -5.04 0.26
N ASP A 89 17.08 -4.24 -0.20
CA ASP A 89 17.28 -3.14 -1.14
C ASP A 89 18.19 -2.05 -0.54
N ILE A 90 17.94 -1.58 0.69
CA ILE A 90 18.80 -0.57 1.36
C ILE A 90 20.21 -1.10 1.62
N GLY A 91 20.30 -2.38 1.96
CA GLY A 91 21.59 -3.01 2.25
C GLY A 91 22.50 -3.04 1.04
N LEU A 92 22.01 -3.33 -0.16
CA LEU A 92 22.79 -3.49 -1.41
C LEU A 92 23.50 -2.22 -1.93
N GLN A 93 23.41 -1.15 -1.16
CA GLN A 93 23.32 0.21 -1.66
C GLN A 93 24.12 1.13 -0.77
N VAL A 94 23.81 1.13 0.53
CA VAL A 94 24.77 1.46 1.60
C VAL A 94 25.98 0.51 1.56
N ALA A 95 25.81 -0.74 1.11
CA ALA A 95 26.94 -1.64 0.82
C ALA A 95 27.86 -1.16 -0.32
N LYS A 96 27.55 -0.08 -1.04
CA LYS A 96 28.46 0.51 -2.02
C LYS A 96 29.25 1.70 -1.47
N THR A 97 28.64 2.55 -0.64
CA THR A 97 29.24 3.81 -0.13
C THR A 97 29.85 3.73 1.27
N ALA A 98 29.21 3.03 2.20
CA ALA A 98 29.65 2.95 3.60
C ALA A 98 31.07 2.40 3.75
N ARG A 99 31.79 2.82 4.80
CA ARG A 99 33.04 2.17 5.22
C ARG A 99 32.77 0.71 5.58
N LYS A 100 31.72 0.47 6.37
CA LYS A 100 31.21 -0.87 6.67
C LYS A 100 29.70 -0.87 6.87
N LEU A 101 29.05 -1.94 6.46
CA LEU A 101 27.63 -2.16 6.68
C LEU A 101 27.39 -3.37 7.58
N TYR A 102 26.50 -3.19 8.55
CA TYR A 102 25.96 -4.20 9.44
C TYR A 102 24.46 -4.34 9.18
N VAL A 103 23.96 -5.57 9.04
CA VAL A 103 22.51 -5.82 8.89
C VAL A 103 22.01 -6.62 10.08
N CYS A 104 21.23 -5.95 10.92
CA CYS A 104 20.80 -6.42 12.23
C CYS A 104 19.37 -7.00 12.12
N HIS A 105 19.23 -8.34 12.19
CA HIS A 105 17.95 -9.00 11.92
C HIS A 105 17.72 -10.32 12.66
N ARG A 106 16.45 -10.76 12.65
CA ARG A 106 15.99 -12.09 13.13
C ARG A 106 15.72 -13.08 11.99
N CYS A 107 16.21 -12.81 10.77
CA CYS A 107 16.10 -13.76 9.67
C CYS A 107 17.27 -14.76 9.77
N PRO A 108 17.03 -16.08 9.81
CA PRO A 108 18.12 -17.07 9.77
C PRO A 108 18.74 -17.16 8.37
N ASP A 109 17.90 -17.14 7.34
CA ASP A 109 18.29 -17.25 5.93
C ASP A 109 18.08 -15.90 5.23
N PHE A 110 18.97 -14.93 5.47
CA PHE A 110 18.90 -13.64 4.78
C PHE A 110 19.45 -13.79 3.35
N PRO A 111 18.62 -13.70 2.30
CA PRO A 111 18.88 -14.40 1.03
C PRO A 111 19.70 -13.60 0.01
N VAL A 112 20.45 -12.59 0.45
CA VAL A 112 21.10 -11.59 -0.42
C VAL A 112 22.61 -11.64 -0.26
N SER A 113 23.31 -11.84 -1.39
CA SER A 113 24.74 -11.59 -1.50
C SER A 113 24.99 -10.10 -1.73
N PHE A 114 25.83 -9.49 -0.90
CA PHE A 114 26.14 -8.06 -0.97
C PHE A 114 27.38 -7.77 -1.83
N PRO A 115 27.50 -6.56 -2.44
CA PRO A 115 28.63 -6.21 -3.31
C PRO A 115 29.98 -6.05 -2.58
N LYS A 116 29.96 -5.92 -1.25
CA LYS A 116 31.12 -6.02 -0.36
C LYS A 116 30.78 -6.94 0.82
N GLU A 117 31.77 -7.26 1.64
CA GLU A 117 31.54 -8.01 2.89
C GLU A 117 30.62 -7.19 3.82
N VAL A 118 29.50 -7.79 4.22
CA VAL A 118 28.46 -7.17 5.04
C VAL A 118 28.19 -8.07 6.24
N GLU A 119 28.28 -7.48 7.44
CA GLU A 119 28.27 -8.26 8.68
C GLU A 119 26.84 -8.42 9.21
N GLN A 120 26.28 -9.62 9.05
CA GLN A 120 24.96 -9.95 9.62
C GLN A 120 25.08 -10.07 11.15
N ARG A 121 24.13 -9.45 11.87
CA ARG A 121 24.09 -9.40 13.33
C ARG A 121 22.68 -9.65 13.87
N PRO A 122 22.53 -10.04 15.14
CA PRO A 122 21.22 -9.97 15.80
C PRO A 122 20.72 -8.52 15.86
N PRO A 123 19.41 -8.28 16.12
CA PRO A 123 18.92 -6.94 16.42
C PRO A 123 19.62 -6.36 17.65
N PHE A 124 20.14 -5.13 17.56
CA PHE A 124 20.64 -4.43 18.74
C PHE A 124 19.50 -4.06 19.69
N ALA A 125 19.81 -4.00 20.98
CA ALA A 125 18.86 -3.82 22.07
C ALA A 125 18.83 -2.38 22.61
N ARG A 126 19.92 -1.63 22.45
CA ARG A 126 20.11 -0.27 22.97
C ARG A 126 21.05 0.52 22.05
N MET A 127 20.97 1.84 22.09
CA MET A 127 21.95 2.75 21.50
C MET A 127 22.72 3.49 22.61
N THR A 128 23.97 3.87 22.33
CA THR A 128 24.75 4.81 23.13
C THR A 128 24.91 6.11 22.34
N ARG A 129 25.69 7.04 22.86
CA ARG A 129 26.06 8.29 22.17
C ARG A 129 26.74 8.07 20.80
N ASN A 130 27.39 6.92 20.58
CA ASN A 130 28.27 6.65 19.43
C ASN A 130 28.16 5.22 18.85
N SER A 131 27.23 4.40 19.36
CA SER A 131 27.24 2.95 19.13
C SER A 131 25.85 2.33 19.21
N VAL A 132 25.72 1.11 18.69
CA VAL A 132 24.65 0.16 19.01
C VAL A 132 25.16 -0.91 19.98
N VAL A 133 24.30 -1.43 20.85
CA VAL A 133 24.63 -2.46 21.85
C VAL A 133 23.71 -3.67 21.66
N PHE A 134 24.31 -4.85 21.51
CA PHE A 134 23.60 -6.11 21.26
C PHE A 134 23.13 -6.79 22.57
N PRO A 135 22.20 -7.77 22.50
CA PRO A 135 21.65 -8.43 23.69
C PRO A 135 22.66 -9.21 24.55
N ASP A 136 23.84 -9.53 24.00
CA ASP A 136 24.97 -10.15 24.70
C ASP A 136 25.87 -9.13 25.44
N GLY A 137 25.55 -7.84 25.34
CA GLY A 137 26.35 -6.75 25.90
C GLY A 137 27.50 -6.28 25.01
N THR A 138 27.69 -6.85 23.82
CA THR A 138 28.70 -6.35 22.87
C THR A 138 28.30 -4.99 22.31
N GLU A 139 29.22 -4.03 22.33
CA GLU A 139 29.03 -2.68 21.80
C GLU A 139 29.76 -2.55 20.45
N LEU A 140 29.07 -1.99 19.46
CA LEU A 140 29.55 -1.75 18.11
C LEU A 140 29.36 -0.26 17.78
N LYS A 141 30.47 0.45 17.56
CA LYS A 141 30.43 1.82 17.05
C LYS A 141 29.86 1.84 15.63
N VAL A 142 28.97 2.78 15.39
CA VAL A 142 28.41 3.09 14.06
C VAL A 142 28.14 4.58 14.00
N ASP A 143 28.39 5.17 12.83
CA ASP A 143 28.14 6.58 12.54
C ASP A 143 26.70 6.81 12.07
N ALA A 144 26.00 5.76 11.63
CA ALA A 144 24.61 5.84 11.19
C ALA A 144 23.75 4.59 11.51
N VAL A 145 22.45 4.81 11.67
CA VAL A 145 21.42 3.79 11.87
C VAL A 145 20.25 4.02 10.92
N ILE A 146 19.88 2.98 10.16
CA ILE A 146 18.74 2.98 9.23
C ILE A 146 17.70 1.95 9.69
N PHE A 147 16.53 2.43 10.09
CA PHE A 147 15.41 1.57 10.44
C PHE A 147 14.70 1.07 9.18
N CYS A 148 14.86 -0.22 8.88
CA CYS A 148 14.15 -0.95 7.83
C CYS A 148 13.01 -1.81 8.42
N THR A 149 12.42 -1.32 9.51
CA THR A 149 11.40 -2.02 10.31
C THR A 149 9.99 -1.96 9.69
N GLY A 150 9.75 -1.02 8.78
CA GLY A 150 8.64 -1.05 7.84
C GLY A 150 7.52 -0.07 8.21
N TYR A 151 6.29 -0.54 8.15
CA TYR A 151 5.11 0.31 8.14
C TYR A 151 4.08 -0.14 9.19
N ARG A 152 3.38 0.82 9.80
CA ARG A 152 2.34 0.62 10.83
C ARG A 152 1.05 1.35 10.47
N TYR A 153 -0.08 0.79 10.89
CA TYR A 153 -1.31 1.58 11.02
C TYR A 153 -1.07 2.76 11.97
N SER A 154 -1.68 3.89 11.63
CA SER A 154 -1.76 5.07 12.49
C SER A 154 -3.10 5.72 12.23
N PHE A 155 -3.88 5.91 13.29
CA PHE A 155 -5.12 6.66 13.28
C PHE A 155 -4.97 7.75 14.36
N PRO A 156 -4.23 8.84 14.09
CA PRO A 156 -3.82 9.81 15.11
C PRO A 156 -5.00 10.58 15.72
N PHE A 157 -6.16 10.50 15.08
CA PHE A 157 -7.46 11.02 15.52
C PHE A 157 -8.26 10.04 16.39
N LEU A 158 -7.62 9.02 16.98
CA LEU A 158 -8.25 8.08 17.91
C LEU A 158 -7.36 7.84 19.13
N GLY A 159 -7.95 7.93 20.32
CA GLY A 159 -7.28 7.66 21.59
C GLY A 159 -6.79 6.22 21.75
N ASN A 160 -5.67 6.05 22.47
CA ASN A 160 -5.06 4.74 22.79
C ASN A 160 -5.92 3.88 23.75
N ASP A 161 -6.96 4.45 24.34
CA ASP A 161 -7.99 3.81 25.17
C ASP A 161 -9.17 3.25 24.33
N ILE A 162 -9.34 3.80 23.11
CA ILE A 162 -10.24 3.30 22.07
C ILE A 162 -9.56 2.13 21.37
N ILE A 163 -8.41 2.36 20.73
CA ILE A 163 -7.70 1.36 19.92
C ILE A 163 -6.26 1.11 20.37
N SER A 164 -5.78 -0.10 20.11
CA SER A 164 -4.42 -0.55 20.35
C SER A 164 -3.80 -1.07 19.04
N ILE A 165 -2.58 -0.64 18.72
CA ILE A 165 -1.84 -1.08 17.52
C ILE A 165 -0.53 -1.75 17.97
N LYS A 166 -0.58 -3.06 18.22
CA LYS A 166 0.57 -3.85 18.70
C LYS A 166 1.06 -4.78 17.61
N GLU A 167 2.36 -4.73 17.30
CA GLU A 167 2.97 -5.42 16.16
C GLU A 167 2.20 -5.26 14.83
N ASN A 168 1.63 -4.07 14.58
CA ASN A 168 0.75 -3.80 13.42
C ASN A 168 -0.57 -4.61 13.38
N ARG A 169 -0.96 -5.31 14.45
CA ARG A 169 -2.35 -5.73 14.67
C ARG A 169 -3.14 -4.59 15.32
N VAL A 170 -4.14 -4.05 14.61
CA VAL A 170 -5.18 -3.18 15.20
C VAL A 170 -6.16 -4.03 16.03
N THR A 171 -6.42 -3.62 17.27
CA THR A 171 -7.39 -4.22 18.18
C THR A 171 -8.13 -3.13 18.98
N PRO A 172 -9.31 -3.42 19.58
CA PRO A 172 -10.11 -4.64 19.48
C PRO A 172 -11.12 -4.59 18.32
N LEU A 173 -10.86 -5.36 17.25
CA LEU A 173 -11.72 -5.42 16.06
C LEU A 173 -12.31 -6.81 15.85
N TYR A 174 -13.62 -6.87 15.56
CA TYR A 174 -14.32 -8.05 15.10
C TYR A 174 -14.30 -8.14 13.57
N LYS A 175 -14.00 -9.33 13.03
CA LYS A 175 -13.80 -9.58 11.59
C LYS A 175 -12.94 -8.51 10.90
N HIS A 176 -11.91 -8.00 11.59
CA HIS A 176 -11.04 -6.91 11.14
C HIS A 176 -11.73 -5.56 10.80
N LEU A 177 -13.04 -5.39 11.03
CA LEU A 177 -13.82 -4.23 10.63
C LEU A 177 -14.46 -3.49 11.83
N VAL A 178 -15.28 -4.17 12.63
CA VAL A 178 -16.15 -3.51 13.64
C VAL A 178 -15.43 -3.41 14.97
N HIS A 179 -15.48 -2.24 15.62
CA HIS A 179 -14.86 -2.06 16.94
C HIS A 179 -15.67 -2.76 18.05
N ILE A 180 -15.07 -3.72 18.75
CA ILE A 180 -15.78 -4.66 19.65
C ILE A 180 -16.52 -3.95 20.78
N ARG A 181 -15.93 -2.91 21.38
CA ARG A 181 -16.56 -2.14 22.47
C ARG A 181 -17.60 -1.13 21.96
N TYR A 182 -17.44 -0.66 20.72
CA TYR A 182 -18.24 0.43 20.15
C TYR A 182 -18.65 0.10 18.69
N PRO A 183 -19.69 -0.72 18.44
CA PRO A 183 -20.02 -1.17 17.09
C PRO A 183 -20.35 -0.07 16.06
N SER A 184 -20.63 1.16 16.53
CA SER A 184 -20.79 2.36 15.69
C SER A 184 -19.46 2.93 15.14
N LEU A 185 -18.30 2.37 15.51
CA LEU A 185 -16.99 2.67 14.91
C LEU A 185 -16.52 1.48 14.06
N ILE A 186 -16.37 1.69 12.75
CA ILE A 186 -16.11 0.62 11.78
C ILE A 186 -14.96 1.01 10.84
N PHE A 187 -13.96 0.15 10.70
CA PHE A 187 -12.75 0.39 9.91
C PHE A 187 -12.84 -0.31 8.55
N LEU A 188 -13.06 0.44 7.47
CA LEU A 188 -13.08 -0.14 6.12
C LEU A 188 -11.67 -0.29 5.52
N SER A 189 -10.69 0.44 6.05
CA SER A 189 -9.31 0.49 5.54
C SER A 189 -8.29 -0.39 6.28
N VAL A 190 -8.74 -1.25 7.20
CA VAL A 190 -7.84 -2.17 7.93
C VAL A 190 -7.48 -3.40 7.09
N PRO A 191 -8.39 -4.23 6.57
CA PRO A 191 -8.02 -5.37 5.71
C PRO A 191 -7.13 -4.97 4.50
N GLN A 192 -6.08 -5.76 4.24
CA GLN A 192 -5.06 -5.49 3.21
C GLN A 192 -4.94 -6.61 2.16
N HIS A 193 -4.35 -6.29 1.01
CA HIS A 193 -4.18 -7.19 -0.14
C HIS A 193 -5.53 -7.80 -0.58
N LEU A 194 -6.39 -6.92 -1.10
CA LEU A 194 -7.79 -7.17 -1.44
C LEU A 194 -8.11 -6.89 -2.91
N LEU A 195 -9.20 -7.46 -3.39
CA LEU A 195 -9.92 -6.97 -4.56
C LEU A 195 -10.78 -5.73 -4.20
N TYR A 196 -10.16 -4.55 -4.25
CA TYR A 196 -10.66 -3.33 -3.58
C TYR A 196 -12.13 -2.96 -3.80
N PHE A 197 -12.57 -2.51 -4.98
CA PHE A 197 -13.93 -1.94 -5.11
C PHE A 197 -15.06 -2.94 -4.78
N PRO A 198 -15.01 -4.21 -5.25
CA PRO A 198 -15.99 -5.21 -4.84
C PRO A 198 -16.02 -5.45 -3.32
N LEU A 199 -14.87 -5.67 -2.68
CA LEU A 199 -14.80 -5.97 -1.24
C LEU A 199 -15.11 -4.75 -0.35
N LEU A 200 -14.67 -3.54 -0.73
CA LEU A 200 -15.05 -2.31 -0.03
C LEU A 200 -16.57 -2.09 -0.05
N ASN A 201 -17.24 -2.45 -1.15
CA ASN A 201 -18.71 -2.49 -1.21
C ASN A 201 -19.30 -3.57 -0.27
N GLN A 202 -18.70 -4.76 -0.17
CA GLN A 202 -19.15 -5.78 0.80
C GLN A 202 -18.97 -5.29 2.25
N PHE A 203 -17.85 -4.62 2.55
CA PHE A 203 -17.61 -4.02 3.88
C PHE A 203 -18.59 -2.88 4.16
N ALA A 204 -18.96 -2.07 3.16
CA ALA A 204 -19.97 -1.02 3.28
C ALA A 204 -21.38 -1.59 3.51
N LYS A 205 -21.80 -2.64 2.78
CA LYS A 205 -23.05 -3.37 3.04
C LYS A 205 -23.11 -3.91 4.47
N PHE A 206 -22.00 -4.46 4.96
CA PHE A 206 -21.87 -4.98 6.31
C PHE A 206 -21.98 -3.86 7.35
N ALA A 207 -21.19 -2.79 7.19
CA ALA A 207 -21.22 -1.62 8.06
C ALA A 207 -22.61 -0.98 8.16
N ILE A 208 -23.31 -0.80 7.04
CA ILE A 208 -24.68 -0.29 7.02
C ILE A 208 -25.62 -1.20 7.83
N ARG A 209 -25.55 -2.51 7.65
CA ARG A 209 -26.39 -3.46 8.40
C ARG A 209 -26.08 -3.56 9.89
N VAL A 210 -24.83 -3.30 10.31
CA VAL A 210 -24.48 -3.13 11.74
C VAL A 210 -25.19 -1.89 12.28
N ILE A 211 -25.12 -0.76 11.57
CA ILE A 211 -25.62 0.54 12.04
C ILE A 211 -27.17 0.60 12.00
N ASP A 212 -27.81 0.00 10.99
CA ASP A 212 -29.28 -0.19 10.94
C ASP A 212 -29.79 -1.25 11.95
N GLY A 213 -28.91 -1.95 12.67
CA GLY A 213 -29.28 -3.01 13.63
C GLY A 213 -29.87 -4.27 13.00
N ILE A 214 -29.70 -4.46 11.69
CA ILE A 214 -30.23 -5.60 10.92
C ILE A 214 -29.49 -6.90 11.28
N ILE A 215 -28.20 -6.82 11.60
CA ILE A 215 -27.43 -7.98 12.09
C ILE A 215 -27.21 -7.87 13.59
N VAL A 216 -27.58 -8.93 14.31
CA VAL A 216 -27.26 -9.10 15.72
C VAL A 216 -25.81 -9.60 15.80
N LEU A 217 -24.89 -8.72 16.20
CA LEU A 217 -23.52 -9.10 16.48
C LEU A 217 -23.46 -10.04 17.72
N PRO A 218 -22.46 -10.94 17.81
CA PRO A 218 -22.20 -11.72 19.02
C PRO A 218 -21.93 -10.83 20.25
N SER A 219 -21.88 -11.42 21.45
CA SER A 219 -21.51 -10.63 22.64
C SER A 219 -20.08 -10.09 22.50
N GLN A 220 -19.72 -9.03 23.24
CA GLN A 220 -18.34 -8.51 23.22
C GLN A 220 -17.31 -9.56 23.65
N SER A 221 -17.71 -10.53 24.48
CA SER A 221 -16.86 -11.67 24.88
C SER A 221 -16.65 -12.64 23.71
N ASP A 222 -17.70 -12.96 22.97
CA ASP A 222 -17.62 -13.89 21.83
C ASP A 222 -16.87 -13.27 20.65
N MET A 223 -17.13 -12.00 20.34
CA MET A 223 -16.39 -11.24 19.33
C MET A 223 -14.89 -11.14 19.66
N LEU A 224 -14.54 -10.96 20.95
CA LEU A 224 -13.15 -10.92 21.39
C LEU A 224 -12.49 -12.30 21.34
N LYS A 225 -13.22 -13.35 21.70
CA LYS A 225 -12.77 -14.74 21.60
C LYS A 225 -12.47 -15.10 20.15
N GLU A 226 -13.43 -14.94 19.24
CA GLU A 226 -13.29 -15.27 17.82
C GLU A 226 -12.16 -14.45 17.15
N SER A 227 -12.02 -13.16 17.48
CA SER A 227 -10.95 -12.30 16.99
C SER A 227 -9.54 -12.74 17.45
N ASN A 228 -9.45 -13.45 18.59
CA ASN A 228 -8.19 -14.03 19.07
C ASN A 228 -7.95 -15.44 18.51
N GLU A 229 -8.98 -16.29 18.42
CA GLU A 229 -8.89 -17.61 17.77
C GLU A 229 -8.49 -17.48 16.28
N GLU A 230 -9.04 -16.50 15.55
CA GLU A 230 -8.60 -16.19 14.18
C GLU A 230 -7.14 -15.71 14.13
N PHE A 231 -6.73 -14.85 15.07
CA PHE A 231 -5.34 -14.38 15.15
C PHE A 231 -4.38 -15.54 15.42
N GLU A 232 -4.66 -16.40 16.40
CA GLU A 232 -3.84 -17.56 16.75
C GLU A 232 -3.75 -18.56 15.59
N SER A 233 -4.86 -18.84 14.90
CA SER A 233 -4.86 -19.63 13.66
C SER A 233 -3.97 -19.00 12.58
N ARG A 234 -4.03 -17.68 12.37
CA ARG A 234 -3.14 -16.99 11.41
C ARG A 234 -1.66 -17.11 11.81
N ILE A 235 -1.31 -17.06 13.10
CA ILE A 235 0.07 -17.30 13.57
C ILE A 235 0.50 -18.76 13.35
N GLN A 236 -0.37 -19.73 13.62
CA GLN A 236 -0.12 -21.16 13.37
C GLN A 236 0.11 -21.46 11.89
N ASP A 237 -0.61 -20.77 11.00
CA ASP A 237 -0.41 -20.78 9.54
C ASP A 237 0.88 -20.05 9.08
N GLY A 238 1.76 -19.65 10.00
CA GLY A 238 3.05 -19.00 9.71
C GLY A 238 2.97 -17.50 9.39
N ILE A 239 1.78 -16.87 9.49
CA ILE A 239 1.65 -15.42 9.24
C ILE A 239 2.25 -14.65 10.42
N LYS A 240 3.33 -13.91 10.16
CA LYS A 240 3.97 -13.05 11.18
C LYS A 240 2.97 -12.00 11.70
N PRO A 241 2.95 -11.64 13.00
CA PRO A 241 1.97 -10.72 13.59
C PRO A 241 1.70 -9.44 12.79
N LYS A 242 2.74 -8.82 12.21
CA LYS A 242 2.62 -7.62 11.37
C LYS A 242 1.84 -7.77 10.07
N TYR A 243 1.52 -9.01 9.67
CA TYR A 243 0.82 -9.36 8.45
C TYR A 243 -0.55 -10.02 8.70
N VAL A 244 -1.06 -10.08 9.94
CA VAL A 244 -2.36 -10.76 10.21
C VAL A 244 -3.56 -10.09 9.56
N HIS A 245 -3.45 -8.81 9.17
CA HIS A 245 -4.47 -8.08 8.40
C HIS A 245 -4.34 -8.24 6.88
N TYR A 246 -3.35 -9.01 6.40
CA TYR A 246 -3.18 -9.33 4.97
C TYR A 246 -4.07 -10.53 4.64
N PHE A 247 -4.80 -10.46 3.53
CA PHE A 247 -5.69 -11.52 3.09
C PHE A 247 -5.16 -12.30 1.90
N GLY A 248 -4.89 -11.63 0.77
CA GLY A 248 -4.59 -12.33 -0.47
C GLY A 248 -5.71 -13.31 -0.81
N THR A 249 -5.39 -14.58 -1.09
CA THR A 249 -6.39 -15.64 -1.34
C THR A 249 -7.38 -15.87 -0.19
N ARG A 250 -7.03 -15.50 1.06
CA ARG A 250 -7.98 -15.58 2.20
C ARG A 250 -9.17 -14.64 2.06
N MET A 251 -9.11 -13.63 1.17
CA MET A 251 -10.20 -12.67 0.99
C MET A 251 -11.50 -13.34 0.50
N TRP A 252 -11.41 -14.46 -0.23
CA TRP A 252 -12.58 -15.18 -0.72
C TRP A 252 -13.31 -15.94 0.39
N LYS A 253 -12.59 -16.55 1.33
CA LYS A 253 -13.18 -17.14 2.55
C LYS A 253 -13.79 -16.04 3.43
N PHE A 254 -13.06 -14.94 3.61
CA PHE A 254 -13.49 -13.80 4.42
C PHE A 254 -14.78 -13.14 3.89
N ASP A 255 -14.89 -12.94 2.58
CA ASP A 255 -16.11 -12.44 1.94
C ASP A 255 -17.30 -13.39 2.16
N LYS A 256 -17.10 -14.70 2.00
CA LYS A 256 -18.15 -15.71 2.21
C LYS A 256 -18.66 -15.71 3.66
N GLU A 257 -17.76 -15.60 4.65
CA GLU A 257 -18.12 -15.44 6.06
C GLU A 257 -18.82 -14.10 6.36
N LEU A 258 -18.26 -12.98 5.89
CA LEU A 258 -18.78 -11.64 6.14
C LEU A 258 -20.16 -11.42 5.50
N SER A 259 -20.37 -12.00 4.32
CA SER A 259 -21.64 -11.93 3.59
C SER A 259 -22.72 -12.81 4.24
N ALA A 260 -22.36 -14.00 4.73
CA ALA A 260 -23.27 -14.86 5.48
C ALA A 260 -23.71 -14.21 6.80
N LEU A 261 -22.76 -13.73 7.62
CA LEU A 261 -23.07 -12.96 8.84
C LEU A 261 -23.84 -11.67 8.51
N GLY A 262 -23.48 -11.03 7.40
CA GLY A 262 -24.11 -9.85 6.85
C GLY A 262 -25.49 -10.08 6.23
N GLN A 263 -25.98 -11.32 6.08
CA GLN A 263 -27.24 -11.62 5.40
C GLN A 263 -27.33 -10.99 3.98
N PHE A 264 -26.26 -11.11 3.19
CA PHE A 264 -26.23 -10.72 1.78
C PHE A 264 -25.40 -11.71 0.93
N GLU A 265 -25.56 -11.63 -0.39
CA GLU A 265 -24.81 -12.49 -1.32
C GLU A 265 -23.30 -12.17 -1.34
N PRO A 266 -22.43 -13.21 -1.32
CA PRO A 266 -20.99 -13.04 -1.51
C PRO A 266 -20.66 -12.59 -2.94
N LEU A 267 -19.38 -12.31 -3.18
CA LEU A 267 -18.88 -12.01 -4.51
C LEU A 267 -19.06 -13.24 -5.44
N PRO A 268 -19.46 -13.03 -6.71
CA PRO A 268 -19.63 -14.12 -7.67
C PRO A 268 -18.37 -14.99 -7.82
N PRO A 269 -18.44 -16.34 -7.75
CA PRO A 269 -17.27 -17.22 -7.85
C PRO A 269 -16.44 -17.07 -9.12
N VAL A 270 -17.02 -16.55 -10.20
CA VAL A 270 -16.28 -16.13 -11.41
C VAL A 270 -15.18 -15.11 -11.11
N MET A 271 -15.30 -14.27 -10.08
CA MET A 271 -14.26 -13.30 -9.69
C MET A 271 -13.04 -13.98 -9.07
N GLU A 272 -13.25 -15.06 -8.31
CA GLU A 272 -12.21 -15.92 -7.74
C GLU A 272 -11.48 -16.65 -8.88
N LYS A 273 -12.24 -17.34 -9.74
CA LYS A 273 -11.70 -18.03 -10.92
C LYS A 273 -10.88 -17.09 -11.82
N LEU A 274 -11.47 -15.98 -12.27
CA LEU A 274 -10.85 -15.05 -13.22
C LEU A 274 -9.57 -14.40 -12.66
N LEU A 275 -9.52 -14.11 -11.35
CA LEU A 275 -8.30 -13.58 -10.75
C LEU A 275 -7.15 -14.60 -10.80
N ASP A 276 -7.44 -15.87 -10.50
CA ASP A 276 -6.45 -16.94 -10.53
C ASP A 276 -5.98 -17.23 -11.97
N ASP A 277 -6.90 -17.33 -12.94
CA ASP A 277 -6.55 -17.50 -14.37
C ASP A 277 -5.64 -16.37 -14.88
N ILE A 278 -5.90 -15.12 -14.47
CA ILE A 278 -5.06 -13.95 -14.82
C ILE A 278 -3.70 -14.01 -14.15
N MET A 279 -3.64 -14.46 -12.90
CA MET A 279 -2.39 -14.59 -12.17
C MET A 279 -1.51 -15.73 -12.73
N ASP A 280 -2.10 -16.74 -13.37
CA ASP A 280 -1.38 -17.77 -14.13
C ASP A 280 -0.96 -17.30 -15.53
N GLU A 281 -1.84 -16.66 -16.30
CA GLU A 281 -1.48 -16.07 -17.62
C GLU A 281 -0.29 -15.11 -17.49
N ARG A 282 -0.20 -14.36 -16.39
CA ARG A 282 0.93 -13.45 -16.11
C ARG A 282 2.25 -14.16 -15.77
N LYS A 283 2.23 -15.39 -15.27
CA LYS A 283 3.45 -16.20 -15.07
C LYS A 283 3.99 -16.70 -16.41
N MET A 284 3.08 -16.97 -17.36
CA MET A 284 3.40 -17.52 -18.68
C MET A 284 3.72 -16.45 -19.74
N ASN A 285 3.06 -15.28 -19.66
CA ASN A 285 2.95 -14.31 -20.75
C ASN A 285 2.80 -12.88 -20.21
N ILE A 286 3.72 -12.44 -19.35
CA ILE A 286 3.71 -11.09 -18.75
C ILE A 286 3.60 -9.95 -19.77
N ALA A 287 4.10 -10.17 -21.00
CA ALA A 287 3.97 -9.23 -22.10
C ALA A 287 2.48 -9.02 -22.49
N HIS A 288 1.77 -10.06 -22.95
CA HIS A 288 0.43 -9.88 -23.53
C HIS A 288 -0.72 -10.12 -22.55
N ALA A 289 -0.43 -10.47 -21.29
CA ALA A 289 -1.43 -10.57 -20.22
C ALA A 289 -2.30 -9.31 -20.01
N TYR A 290 -1.88 -8.15 -20.54
CA TYR A 290 -2.62 -6.88 -20.51
C TYR A 290 -3.35 -6.51 -21.82
N ASP A 291 -3.27 -7.32 -22.87
CA ASP A 291 -3.96 -7.12 -24.16
C ASP A 291 -5.29 -7.88 -24.25
N PHE A 292 -5.46 -8.92 -23.43
CA PHE A 292 -6.73 -9.63 -23.27
C PHE A 292 -7.84 -8.72 -22.75
N ASN A 293 -9.05 -9.02 -23.20
CA ASN A 293 -10.29 -8.43 -22.68
C ASN A 293 -11.21 -9.58 -22.25
N TYR A 294 -11.93 -9.36 -21.16
CA TYR A 294 -12.77 -10.36 -20.51
C TYR A 294 -14.21 -9.85 -20.43
N GLU A 295 -15.18 -10.75 -20.49
CA GLU A 295 -16.57 -10.47 -20.18
C GLU A 295 -17.09 -11.51 -19.21
N ILE A 296 -17.58 -11.08 -18.05
CA ILE A 296 -18.29 -11.95 -17.10
C ILE A 296 -19.67 -12.26 -17.72
N THR A 297 -19.89 -13.53 -18.07
CA THR A 297 -21.10 -14.01 -18.74
C THR A 297 -22.12 -14.62 -17.79
N GLY A 298 -21.73 -14.86 -16.54
CA GLY A 298 -22.58 -15.41 -15.48
C GLY A 298 -21.83 -15.53 -14.16
N SER A 299 -22.52 -15.92 -13.08
CA SER A 299 -21.95 -16.01 -11.73
C SER A 299 -20.72 -16.93 -11.61
N ASN A 300 -20.61 -17.92 -12.50
CA ASN A 300 -19.53 -18.93 -12.54
C ASN A 300 -18.77 -18.94 -13.87
N SER A 301 -19.00 -17.98 -14.78
CA SER A 301 -18.46 -18.00 -16.14
C SER A 301 -18.06 -16.63 -16.66
N TYR A 302 -16.89 -16.58 -17.30
CA TYR A 302 -16.45 -15.47 -18.13
C TYR A 302 -15.99 -16.00 -19.50
N ARG A 303 -15.82 -15.10 -20.49
CA ARG A 303 -15.14 -15.40 -21.75
C ARG A 303 -14.03 -14.39 -22.02
N THR A 304 -12.95 -14.83 -22.65
CA THR A 304 -11.92 -13.96 -23.23
C THR A 304 -12.39 -13.51 -24.62
N LEU A 305 -12.47 -12.20 -24.85
CA LEU A 305 -12.99 -11.62 -26.09
C LEU A 305 -11.96 -11.58 -27.22
N ASN A 306 -10.66 -11.55 -26.89
CA ASN A 306 -9.54 -11.58 -27.84
C ASN A 306 -8.61 -12.78 -27.57
N PRO A 307 -8.98 -14.03 -27.91
CA PRO A 307 -8.15 -15.19 -27.54
C PRO A 307 -6.85 -15.32 -28.33
N SER A 308 -6.82 -14.85 -29.58
CA SER A 308 -5.67 -15.00 -30.48
C SER A 308 -5.71 -14.03 -31.67
N GLY A 309 -4.56 -13.80 -32.30
CA GLY A 309 -4.44 -13.14 -33.62
C GLY A 309 -4.13 -11.64 -33.61
N SER A 310 -4.68 -10.85 -32.69
CA SER A 310 -4.37 -9.41 -32.61
C SER A 310 -3.13 -9.15 -31.74
N LYS A 311 -1.92 -9.25 -32.34
CA LYS A 311 -0.70 -8.64 -31.79
C LYS A 311 -0.84 -7.11 -31.82
N SER A 312 -1.57 -6.53 -30.87
CA SER A 312 -1.71 -5.08 -30.76
C SER A 312 -0.38 -4.48 -30.29
N ARG A 313 0.17 -3.50 -31.02
CA ARG A 313 1.42 -2.83 -30.60
C ARG A 313 1.24 -2.29 -29.18
N TYR A 314 2.18 -2.69 -28.31
CA TYR A 314 2.10 -2.52 -26.86
C TYR A 314 1.80 -1.06 -26.48
N SER A 315 0.56 -0.76 -26.11
CA SER A 315 0.16 0.63 -25.82
C SER A 315 0.99 1.19 -24.65
N ALA A 316 1.46 2.44 -24.78
CA ALA A 316 2.29 3.09 -23.77
C ALA A 316 1.48 3.68 -22.59
N SER A 317 0.15 3.75 -22.70
CA SER A 317 -0.72 4.15 -21.60
C SER A 317 -0.68 3.09 -20.49
N ALA A 318 -0.25 3.45 -19.29
CA ALA A 318 -0.29 2.51 -18.17
C ALA A 318 -1.74 2.19 -17.77
N LYS A 319 -1.94 0.93 -17.35
CA LYS A 319 -3.26 0.34 -17.13
C LYS A 319 -3.42 -0.09 -15.67
N ILE A 320 -4.65 -0.35 -15.24
CA ILE A 320 -4.91 -0.99 -13.95
C ILE A 320 -4.36 -2.42 -13.94
N ASN A 321 -3.59 -2.79 -12.91
CA ASN A 321 -2.93 -4.11 -12.83
C ASN A 321 -3.88 -5.29 -12.50
N ILE A 322 -5.19 -5.09 -12.54
CA ILE A 322 -6.28 -6.06 -12.43
C ILE A 322 -7.35 -5.55 -13.40
N PRO A 323 -8.02 -6.38 -14.22
CA PRO A 323 -8.98 -5.89 -15.20
C PRO A 323 -10.24 -5.30 -14.54
N LYS A 324 -10.91 -4.41 -15.27
CA LYS A 324 -12.02 -3.59 -14.81
C LYS A 324 -13.21 -4.45 -14.35
N GLU A 325 -13.43 -5.61 -14.96
CA GLU A 325 -14.48 -6.58 -14.59
C GLU A 325 -14.31 -7.13 -13.15
N LEU A 326 -13.10 -7.03 -12.58
CA LEU A 326 -12.80 -7.36 -11.18
C LEU A 326 -12.65 -6.10 -10.30
N GLN A 327 -12.86 -4.90 -10.86
CA GLN A 327 -12.69 -3.60 -10.18
C GLN A 327 -13.94 -2.72 -10.31
N GLU A 328 -15.14 -3.31 -10.46
CA GLU A 328 -16.42 -2.58 -10.56
C GLU A 328 -17.08 -2.36 -9.19
N PHE A 329 -17.83 -1.26 -9.03
CA PHE A 329 -18.86 -1.11 -8.01
C PHE A 329 -20.15 -1.81 -8.49
N PRO A 330 -20.74 -2.73 -7.71
CA PRO A 330 -21.97 -3.41 -8.10
C PRO A 330 -23.12 -2.45 -8.40
N GLY A 331 -23.77 -2.63 -9.55
CA GLY A 331 -24.84 -1.75 -10.05
C GLY A 331 -24.36 -0.53 -10.84
N PHE A 332 -23.05 -0.30 -10.95
CA PHE A 332 -22.46 0.78 -11.74
C PHE A 332 -21.27 0.22 -12.57
N PRO A 333 -21.52 -0.53 -13.66
CA PRO A 333 -20.45 -1.15 -14.45
C PRO A 333 -19.60 -0.11 -15.19
N TYR A 334 -18.38 -0.48 -15.61
CA TYR A 334 -17.63 0.37 -16.55
C TYR A 334 -18.30 0.36 -17.94
N PRO A 335 -18.03 1.39 -18.77
CA PRO A 335 -18.35 1.36 -20.19
C PRO A 335 -17.85 0.08 -20.87
N LYS A 336 -18.67 -0.50 -21.77
CA LYS A 336 -18.41 -1.82 -22.40
C LYS A 336 -17.36 -1.74 -23.50
N GLU A 337 -17.25 -0.58 -24.13
CA GLU A 337 -16.29 -0.21 -25.15
C GLU A 337 -14.88 0.02 -24.59
N TRP A 338 -14.74 0.17 -23.27
CA TRP A 338 -13.43 0.25 -22.62
C TRP A 338 -12.78 -1.13 -22.56
N LYS A 339 -11.50 -1.21 -22.95
CA LYS A 339 -10.68 -2.42 -22.76
C LYS A 339 -10.67 -2.81 -21.29
N SER A 340 -10.64 -4.10 -20.99
CA SER A 340 -10.64 -4.62 -19.60
C SER A 340 -9.52 -4.02 -18.76
N TYR A 341 -8.35 -3.79 -19.36
CA TYR A 341 -7.27 -3.05 -18.70
C TYR A 341 -7.34 -1.56 -19.08
N ILE A 342 -8.03 -0.78 -18.24
CA ILE A 342 -8.23 0.68 -18.39
C ILE A 342 -7.10 1.52 -17.78
N THR A 343 -6.99 2.78 -18.19
CA THR A 343 -5.99 3.74 -17.68
C THR A 343 -6.32 4.28 -16.27
N ARG A 344 -5.34 4.91 -15.60
CA ARG A 344 -5.56 5.71 -14.37
C ARG A 344 -6.65 6.77 -14.59
N GLN A 345 -6.63 7.45 -15.74
CA GLN A 345 -7.58 8.51 -16.04
C GLN A 345 -9.02 7.97 -16.16
N GLN A 346 -9.21 6.84 -16.84
CA GLN A 346 -10.51 6.16 -16.91
C GLN A 346 -10.99 5.66 -15.54
N CYS A 347 -10.08 5.22 -14.66
CA CYS A 347 -10.44 4.87 -13.28
C CYS A 347 -10.89 6.10 -12.47
N LEU A 348 -10.19 7.24 -12.59
CA LEU A 348 -10.59 8.50 -11.97
C LEU A 348 -11.92 9.04 -12.54
N GLU A 349 -12.11 8.95 -13.85
CA GLU A 349 -13.34 9.31 -14.56
C GLU A 349 -14.52 8.47 -14.06
N TYR A 350 -14.34 7.16 -13.92
CA TYR A 350 -15.34 6.24 -13.36
C TYR A 350 -15.67 6.54 -11.89
N ILE A 351 -14.67 6.82 -11.05
CA ILE A 351 -14.88 7.23 -9.66
C ILE A 351 -15.68 8.54 -9.59
N ASN A 352 -15.36 9.51 -10.45
CA ASN A 352 -16.09 10.78 -10.52
C ASN A 352 -17.52 10.57 -11.07
N GLY A 353 -17.68 9.72 -12.09
CA GLY A 353 -18.99 9.35 -12.64
C GLY A 353 -19.90 8.67 -11.60
N PHE A 354 -19.36 7.78 -10.77
CA PHE A 354 -20.07 7.20 -9.63
C PHE A 354 -20.48 8.29 -8.62
N ILE A 355 -19.55 9.17 -8.26
CA ILE A 355 -19.79 10.31 -7.36
C ILE A 355 -20.88 11.26 -7.89
N ASP A 356 -20.90 11.54 -9.20
CA ASP A 356 -21.89 12.44 -9.81
C ASP A 356 -23.25 11.77 -10.01
N PHE A 357 -23.27 10.51 -10.47
CA PHE A 357 -24.50 9.71 -10.65
C PHE A 357 -25.27 9.56 -9.33
N PHE A 358 -24.56 9.23 -8.24
CA PHE A 358 -25.14 9.16 -6.89
C PHE A 358 -25.15 10.51 -6.14
N LYS A 359 -24.77 11.62 -6.80
CA LYS A 359 -24.79 13.01 -6.29
C LYS A 359 -24.01 13.22 -4.97
N LEU A 360 -22.95 12.43 -4.76
CA LEU A 360 -22.18 12.35 -3.53
C LEU A 360 -21.30 13.60 -3.27
N ARG A 361 -21.04 14.46 -4.27
CA ARG A 361 -20.19 15.67 -4.09
C ARG A 361 -20.65 16.58 -2.95
N ALA A 362 -21.95 16.69 -2.69
CA ALA A 362 -22.48 17.52 -1.60
C ALA A 362 -22.18 16.94 -0.20
N LEU A 363 -21.98 15.62 -0.11
CA LEU A 363 -21.72 14.87 1.12
C LEU A 363 -20.22 14.84 1.46
N ILE A 364 -19.37 14.95 0.44
CA ILE A 364 -17.91 15.00 0.58
C ILE A 364 -17.48 16.44 0.90
N LYS A 365 -16.79 16.63 2.03
CA LYS A 365 -16.15 17.88 2.42
C LYS A 365 -14.65 17.76 2.10
N THR A 366 -14.23 18.38 1.00
CA THR A 366 -12.81 18.51 0.65
C THR A 366 -12.13 19.56 1.54
N HIS A 367 -10.78 19.57 1.56
CA HIS A 367 -9.97 20.35 2.50
C HIS A 367 -10.24 20.05 3.99
N ALA A 368 -10.85 18.91 4.34
CA ALA A 368 -11.22 18.61 5.72
C ALA A 368 -10.18 17.71 6.41
N MET A 369 -9.47 18.27 7.40
CA MET A 369 -8.60 17.48 8.29
C MET A 369 -9.36 17.10 9.56
N VAL A 370 -9.59 15.80 9.76
CA VAL A 370 -10.10 15.27 11.04
C VAL A 370 -8.92 15.13 12.00
N HIS A 371 -9.01 15.81 13.15
CA HIS A 371 -7.97 15.84 14.17
C HIS A 371 -8.23 14.86 15.31
N ASP A 372 -9.50 14.66 15.69
CA ASP A 372 -9.88 13.77 16.80
C ASP A 372 -11.30 13.20 16.65
N VAL A 373 -11.55 12.03 17.24
CA VAL A 373 -12.80 11.25 17.19
C VAL A 373 -13.05 10.60 18.54
N GLU A 374 -13.81 11.29 19.39
CA GLU A 374 -14.01 10.92 20.80
C GLU A 374 -15.41 10.29 21.04
N PRO A 375 -15.51 9.22 21.86
CA PRO A 375 -16.79 8.61 22.19
C PRO A 375 -17.58 9.46 23.19
N LEU A 376 -18.80 9.87 22.80
CA LEU A 376 -19.80 10.45 23.69
C LEU A 376 -20.71 9.33 24.21
N THR A 377 -20.45 8.86 25.43
CA THR A 377 -21.31 7.87 26.11
C THR A 377 -22.66 8.50 26.49
N PRO A 378 -23.80 7.99 25.98
CA PRO A 378 -25.11 8.49 26.38
C PRO A 378 -25.44 8.13 27.82
N SER A 379 -26.01 9.06 28.58
CA SER A 379 -26.45 8.85 29.97
C SER A 379 -27.68 7.91 30.11
N ASP A 380 -28.24 7.45 28.99
CA ASP A 380 -29.45 6.63 28.90
C ASP A 380 -29.20 5.23 28.30
N GLY A 381 -27.93 4.81 28.19
CA GLY A 381 -27.55 3.46 27.73
C GLY A 381 -27.70 3.20 26.24
N LYS A 382 -27.97 4.24 25.43
CA LYS A 382 -28.01 4.13 23.96
C LYS A 382 -26.63 3.93 23.34
N MET A 383 -26.62 3.61 22.04
CA MET A 383 -25.41 3.46 21.23
C MET A 383 -24.50 4.70 21.31
N THR A 384 -23.19 4.46 21.43
CA THR A 384 -22.16 5.50 21.50
C THR A 384 -22.22 6.44 20.29
N LYS A 385 -22.43 7.73 20.58
CA LYS A 385 -22.25 8.83 19.62
C LYS A 385 -20.78 9.25 19.57
N TRP A 386 -20.40 9.99 18.54
CA TRP A 386 -19.02 10.37 18.26
C TRP A 386 -18.90 11.87 18.10
N LYS A 387 -18.02 12.49 18.88
CA LYS A 387 -17.59 13.87 18.73
C LYS A 387 -16.40 13.90 17.77
N VAL A 388 -16.59 14.46 16.58
CA VAL A 388 -15.56 14.53 15.53
C VAL A 388 -15.06 15.96 15.41
N THR A 389 -13.77 16.17 15.62
CA THR A 389 -13.11 17.48 15.56
C THR A 389 -12.39 17.62 14.23
N VAL A 390 -12.67 18.70 13.49
CA VAL A 390 -12.26 18.90 12.10
C VAL A 390 -11.88 20.36 11.83
N SER A 391 -10.87 20.60 10.99
CA SER A 391 -10.54 21.94 10.46
C SER A 391 -10.48 21.96 8.94
N ASP A 392 -10.51 23.17 8.36
CA ASP A 392 -10.14 23.37 6.95
C ASP A 392 -8.61 23.37 6.82
N THR A 393 -8.04 22.69 5.82
CA THR A 393 -6.58 22.66 5.62
C THR A 393 -6.01 24.02 5.21
N ARG A 394 -6.82 24.90 4.63
CA ARG A 394 -6.44 26.27 4.25
C ARG A 394 -6.53 27.25 5.42
N LYS A 395 -7.13 26.82 6.54
CA LYS A 395 -7.36 27.61 7.76
C LYS A 395 -7.32 26.70 8.98
N THR A 396 -6.13 26.24 9.33
CA THR A 396 -5.92 25.27 10.42
C THR A 396 -6.40 25.75 11.80
N GLU A 397 -6.52 27.06 12.00
CA GLU A 397 -7.08 27.66 13.23
C GLU A 397 -8.63 27.64 13.29
N GLU A 398 -9.34 27.47 12.16
CA GLU A 398 -10.80 27.31 12.14
C GLU A 398 -11.17 25.83 12.45
N ILE A 399 -10.94 25.42 13.69
CA ILE A 399 -11.35 24.13 14.24
C ILE A 399 -12.84 24.17 14.61
N ARG A 400 -13.59 23.15 14.21
CA ARG A 400 -14.98 22.92 14.61
C ARG A 400 -15.22 21.48 15.05
N THR A 401 -16.38 21.24 15.63
CA THR A 401 -16.77 19.92 16.15
C THR A 401 -18.19 19.57 15.70
N GLU A 402 -18.37 18.34 15.22
CA GLU A 402 -19.65 17.79 14.76
C GLU A 402 -19.95 16.46 15.50
N ILE A 403 -21.23 16.10 15.65
CA ILE A 403 -21.65 14.90 16.40
C ILE A 403 -22.34 13.91 15.46
N PHE A 404 -21.87 12.66 15.46
CA PHE A 404 -22.37 11.58 14.61
C PHE A 404 -22.81 10.36 15.42
N ASP A 405 -23.81 9.63 14.93
CA ASP A 405 -24.26 8.35 15.52
C ASP A 405 -23.35 7.16 15.17
N SER A 406 -22.47 7.31 14.17
CA SER A 406 -21.48 6.31 13.75
C SER A 406 -20.35 6.94 12.95
N VAL A 407 -19.17 6.32 12.97
CA VAL A 407 -17.96 6.76 12.25
C VAL A 407 -17.38 5.58 11.46
N LEU A 408 -17.16 5.81 10.17
CA LEU A 408 -16.50 4.86 9.28
C LEU A 408 -15.07 5.33 8.98
N VAL A 409 -14.08 4.60 9.47
CA VAL A 409 -12.66 4.90 9.25
C VAL A 409 -12.23 4.35 7.89
N CYS A 410 -12.20 5.25 6.91
CA CYS A 410 -11.83 4.97 5.52
C CYS A 410 -10.41 5.43 5.15
N SER A 411 -9.64 5.99 6.11
CA SER A 411 -8.27 6.48 5.88
C SER A 411 -7.33 5.33 5.50
N GLY A 412 -6.91 5.30 4.24
CA GLY A 412 -6.05 4.25 3.70
C GLY A 412 -4.66 4.20 4.35
N HIS A 413 -4.13 3.00 4.53
CA HIS A 413 -2.80 2.73 5.10
C HIS A 413 -1.63 3.04 4.12
N HIS A 414 -1.90 3.73 3.01
CA HIS A 414 -0.99 3.87 1.87
C HIS A 414 -0.48 5.30 1.65
N TRP A 415 0.84 5.51 1.62
CA TRP A 415 1.43 6.73 1.03
C TRP A 415 2.89 6.62 0.56
N ASN A 416 3.85 6.68 1.49
CA ASN A 416 5.22 7.18 1.30
C ASN A 416 6.16 6.29 0.45
N GLU A 417 7.25 6.87 -0.05
CA GLU A 417 8.25 6.23 -0.92
C GLU A 417 9.35 5.44 -0.22
N TYR A 418 10.04 4.62 -1.02
CA TYR A 418 11.33 4.03 -0.71
C TYR A 418 12.26 4.23 -1.92
N VAL A 419 13.25 5.12 -1.82
CA VAL A 419 14.18 5.44 -2.90
C VAL A 419 15.43 4.57 -2.77
N PRO A 420 15.81 3.74 -3.76
CA PRO A 420 17.04 2.96 -3.69
C PRO A 420 18.28 3.85 -3.90
N ASP A 421 19.32 3.64 -3.09
CA ASP A 421 20.48 4.54 -2.95
C ASP A 421 21.77 3.96 -3.59
N ILE A 422 22.38 4.69 -4.52
CA ILE A 422 23.37 4.10 -5.44
C ILE A 422 24.66 4.90 -5.31
N ALA A 423 25.80 4.26 -5.06
CA ALA A 423 27.09 4.95 -5.04
C ALA A 423 27.35 5.67 -6.36
N GLY A 424 27.75 6.95 -6.27
CA GLY A 424 27.95 7.81 -7.44
C GLY A 424 26.64 8.21 -8.12
N ARG A 425 25.52 8.25 -7.38
CA ARG A 425 24.22 8.75 -7.85
C ARG A 425 24.23 10.26 -7.96
N ASP A 426 24.79 10.95 -6.97
CA ASP A 426 24.91 12.41 -7.02
C ASP A 426 26.07 12.84 -7.97
N GLU A 427 26.99 11.92 -8.30
CA GLU A 427 27.94 12.06 -9.41
C GLU A 427 27.34 11.70 -10.79
N PHE A 428 26.22 10.97 -10.85
CA PHE A 428 25.64 10.47 -12.09
C PHE A 428 25.05 11.62 -12.91
N GLN A 429 25.74 12.00 -13.98
CA GLN A 429 25.35 13.08 -14.89
C GLN A 429 24.09 12.78 -15.75
N GLY A 430 23.38 11.69 -15.46
CA GLY A 430 22.13 11.28 -16.10
C GLY A 430 20.91 11.43 -15.18
N ILE A 431 19.76 10.91 -15.61
CA ILE A 431 18.48 11.10 -14.90
C ILE A 431 18.25 9.98 -13.87
N ALA A 432 18.54 10.26 -12.59
CA ALA A 432 18.32 9.33 -11.48
C ALA A 432 17.04 9.66 -10.68
N LEU A 433 15.90 9.08 -11.06
CA LEU A 433 14.61 9.27 -10.37
C LEU A 433 14.14 8.01 -9.62
N HIS A 434 13.39 8.21 -8.53
CA HIS A 434 12.57 7.16 -7.93
C HIS A 434 11.21 7.09 -8.63
N SER A 435 10.60 5.90 -8.66
CA SER A 435 9.26 5.68 -9.20
C SER A 435 8.24 6.76 -8.80
N ARG A 436 8.14 7.17 -7.52
CA ARG A 436 7.23 8.25 -7.06
C ARG A 436 7.30 9.54 -7.86
N ASN A 437 8.49 9.86 -8.38
CA ASN A 437 8.81 11.09 -9.09
C ASN A 437 8.95 10.88 -10.61
N TYR A 438 8.85 9.64 -11.12
CA TYR A 438 8.54 9.40 -12.53
C TYR A 438 7.20 10.07 -12.87
N ARG A 439 7.03 10.44 -14.14
CA ARG A 439 5.83 11.11 -14.66
C ARG A 439 5.47 10.57 -16.05
N HIS A 440 6.46 10.56 -16.96
CA HIS A 440 6.35 10.20 -18.38
C HIS A 440 7.61 9.43 -18.83
N ALA A 441 7.52 8.67 -19.93
CA ALA A 441 8.62 7.85 -20.47
C ALA A 441 9.63 8.67 -21.29
N GLU A 442 9.14 9.79 -21.81
CA GLU A 442 9.82 10.79 -22.64
C GLU A 442 10.96 11.51 -21.89
N LEU A 443 10.99 11.39 -20.55
CA LEU A 443 12.15 11.74 -19.72
C LEU A 443 13.40 10.91 -20.03
N PHE A 444 13.27 9.80 -20.77
CA PHE A 444 14.35 8.88 -21.09
C PHE A 444 14.55 8.66 -22.61
N ASP A 445 13.98 9.54 -23.45
CA ASP A 445 14.12 9.47 -24.91
C ASP A 445 15.60 9.41 -25.34
N GLY A 446 15.97 8.30 -25.99
CA GLY A 446 17.34 8.08 -26.47
C GLY A 446 18.40 7.91 -25.37
N LEU A 447 18.02 7.64 -24.12
CA LEU A 447 18.94 7.27 -23.04
C LEU A 447 19.05 5.75 -22.88
N ASP A 448 20.18 5.29 -22.35
CA ASP A 448 20.35 3.92 -21.85
C ASP A 448 19.83 3.87 -20.39
N VAL A 449 18.99 2.89 -20.03
CA VAL A 449 18.22 2.95 -18.77
C VAL A 449 18.23 1.63 -18.00
N ALA A 450 18.65 1.70 -16.72
CA ALA A 450 18.51 0.64 -15.74
C ALA A 450 17.31 0.90 -14.81
N ILE A 451 16.60 -0.16 -14.41
CA ILE A 451 15.44 -0.07 -13.52
C ILE A 451 15.65 -1.00 -12.32
N LEU A 452 15.61 -0.41 -11.13
CA LEU A 452 15.89 -1.07 -9.86
C LEU A 452 14.59 -1.30 -9.07
N GLY A 453 14.07 -2.53 -9.13
CA GLY A 453 12.90 -2.98 -8.39
C GLY A 453 12.26 -4.22 -9.01
N GLY A 454 11.77 -5.16 -8.18
CA GLY A 454 11.29 -6.48 -8.63
C GLY A 454 9.77 -6.68 -8.62
N HIS A 455 8.96 -5.63 -8.66
CA HIS A 455 7.49 -5.67 -8.51
C HIS A 455 6.77 -4.81 -9.57
N ARG A 456 5.43 -4.88 -9.62
CA ARG A 456 4.55 -4.21 -10.62
C ARG A 456 4.97 -2.77 -10.96
N THR A 457 5.30 -1.96 -9.96
CA THR A 457 5.89 -0.60 -10.07
C THR A 457 7.00 -0.48 -11.13
N ALA A 458 7.93 -1.45 -11.15
CA ALA A 458 9.08 -1.50 -12.04
C ALA A 458 8.76 -2.19 -13.37
N GLU A 459 7.90 -3.22 -13.37
CA GLU A 459 7.35 -3.83 -14.59
C GLU A 459 6.67 -2.76 -15.46
N ASP A 460 5.78 -1.97 -14.83
CA ASP A 460 4.98 -0.94 -15.49
C ASP A 460 5.88 0.20 -16.04
N ILE A 461 6.93 0.64 -15.33
CA ILE A 461 7.91 1.62 -15.87
C ILE A 461 8.71 1.00 -17.01
N GLY A 462 9.23 -0.22 -16.86
CA GLY A 462 10.06 -0.87 -17.87
C GLY A 462 9.35 -1.01 -19.21
N LEU A 463 8.08 -1.42 -19.19
CA LEU A 463 7.23 -1.55 -20.38
C LEU A 463 6.86 -0.19 -21.02
N GLN A 464 7.05 0.93 -20.32
CA GLN A 464 6.93 2.29 -20.88
C GLN A 464 8.26 2.75 -21.48
N VAL A 465 9.34 2.72 -20.68
CA VAL A 465 10.69 3.19 -21.05
C VAL A 465 11.30 2.38 -22.19
N ALA A 466 10.97 1.09 -22.33
CA ALA A 466 11.43 0.24 -23.44
C ALA A 466 11.04 0.72 -24.85
N LYS A 467 10.15 1.71 -24.96
CA LYS A 467 9.70 2.29 -26.23
C LYS A 467 10.47 3.56 -26.62
N THR A 468 11.06 4.24 -25.63
CA THR A 468 11.74 5.54 -25.75
C THR A 468 13.26 5.45 -25.57
N ALA A 469 13.75 4.48 -24.80
CA ALA A 469 15.17 4.23 -24.58
C ALA A 469 15.96 3.95 -25.87
N ARG A 470 17.28 4.14 -25.80
CA ARG A 470 18.23 4.00 -26.91
C ARG A 470 18.26 2.57 -27.46
N LYS A 471 18.04 2.42 -28.76
CA LYS A 471 18.15 1.14 -29.47
C LYS A 471 19.57 0.97 -30.06
N SER A 472 20.44 0.32 -29.30
CA SER A 472 21.74 -0.18 -29.76
C SER A 472 21.64 -1.65 -30.22
N GLU A 473 22.60 -2.11 -31.01
CA GLU A 473 22.70 -3.54 -31.42
C GLU A 473 23.03 -4.49 -30.24
N THR A 474 23.45 -3.93 -29.10
CA THR A 474 23.55 -4.62 -27.81
C THR A 474 22.42 -4.17 -26.88
N ASP A 475 21.68 -5.11 -26.30
CA ASP A 475 20.52 -4.84 -25.45
C ASP A 475 20.83 -3.90 -24.26
N SER A 476 20.09 -2.80 -24.15
CA SER A 476 20.39 -1.66 -23.25
C SER A 476 19.35 -1.42 -22.14
N ILE A 477 18.45 -2.38 -21.88
CA ILE A 477 17.43 -2.30 -20.82
C ILE A 477 17.74 -3.33 -19.73
N PHE A 478 18.37 -2.89 -18.65
CA PHE A 478 18.74 -3.75 -17.53
C PHE A 478 17.73 -3.64 -16.37
N CYS A 479 16.73 -4.52 -16.38
CA CYS A 479 15.90 -4.81 -15.20
C CYS A 479 16.61 -5.85 -14.32
N THR A 480 17.11 -5.45 -13.16
CA THR A 480 17.86 -6.37 -12.27
C THR A 480 16.89 -7.20 -11.40
N TYR A 481 16.80 -8.50 -11.65
CA TYR A 481 15.96 -9.40 -10.87
C TYR A 481 16.55 -9.68 -9.48
N MET A 482 15.71 -9.55 -8.45
CA MET A 482 16.02 -9.90 -7.06
C MET A 482 15.01 -10.94 -6.53
N MET A 483 15.10 -12.18 -7.04
CA MET A 483 14.52 -13.37 -6.41
C MET A 483 15.42 -14.57 -6.68
N ALA A 484 15.78 -15.33 -5.64
CA ALA A 484 16.78 -16.41 -5.69
C ALA A 484 16.40 -17.66 -6.53
N HIS A 485 15.28 -17.65 -7.27
CA HIS A 485 14.79 -18.81 -8.03
C HIS A 485 14.24 -18.51 -9.43
N PHE A 486 14.15 -17.26 -9.89
CA PHE A 486 13.64 -16.95 -11.24
C PHE A 486 14.40 -15.78 -11.88
N SER A 487 15.16 -16.11 -12.92
CA SER A 487 15.78 -15.14 -13.84
C SER A 487 14.97 -15.07 -15.12
N PHE A 488 14.48 -13.88 -15.48
CA PHE A 488 14.04 -13.58 -16.84
C PHE A 488 14.98 -12.52 -17.41
N LEU A 489 15.57 -12.78 -18.58
CA LEU A 489 15.82 -11.67 -19.50
C LEU A 489 14.45 -11.21 -20.02
N ILE A 490 14.37 -9.95 -20.43
CA ILE A 490 13.41 -9.50 -21.44
C ILE A 490 14.21 -9.36 -22.73
N PRO A 491 14.36 -10.41 -23.56
CA PRO A 491 15.14 -10.32 -24.79
C PRO A 491 14.35 -9.55 -25.85
N HIS A 492 15.03 -8.96 -26.83
CA HIS A 492 14.44 -8.03 -27.80
C HIS A 492 13.33 -8.63 -28.72
N PHE A 493 13.08 -9.94 -28.66
CA PHE A 493 12.02 -10.67 -29.40
C PHE A 493 10.58 -10.17 -29.20
N LEU A 494 10.34 -9.23 -28.29
CA LEU A 494 9.03 -8.59 -28.08
C LEU A 494 8.82 -7.28 -28.87
N VAL A 495 9.82 -6.81 -29.63
CA VAL A 495 9.76 -5.51 -30.36
C VAL A 495 10.30 -5.59 -31.81
N SER A 496 10.65 -6.78 -32.31
CA SER A 496 10.93 -7.03 -33.72
C SER A 496 9.68 -7.59 -34.43
N ASP A 497 9.26 -6.92 -35.50
CA ASP A 497 8.08 -7.16 -36.38
C ASP A 497 6.69 -7.09 -35.70
#